data_AF-K9SES6-F1
#
_entry.id   AF-K9SES6-F1
#
_cell.length_a   1.000
_cell.length_b   1.000
_cell.length_c   1.000
_cell.angle_alpha   90.00
_cell.angle_beta   90.00
_cell.angle_gamma   90.00
#
_symmetry.space_group_name_H-M   'P 1'
#
loop_
_entity.id
_entity.type
_entity.pdbx_description
1 polymer ?
#
loop_
_entity_poly.entity_id
_entity_poly.type
_entity_poly.pdbx_seq_one_letter_code
_entity_poly.pdbx_strand_id
1 'polypeptide(L)'
;MNTLDTPSQPLPERPELEIALPWAALGRPCDQSQALTSAEIRRLSPVALAYLGDAVYELFVRTRYLMPPRRIQTYHHEVVDQVRAERQAEYLQSLEPYFTPEELDILKRGRNAVPSGRTKRVSPEIYQQASSLETLMGYLYLTDPARLFQLLSYLPFEAKSSLTAHS
;
A
#
# COMPACT_ATOMS: atom_id res chain seq x y z
N MET A 1 -1.19 -7.85 -51.62
CA MET A 1 -0.67 -6.48 -51.72
C MET A 1 -1.77 -5.54 -51.24
N ASN A 2 -1.75 -5.22 -49.94
CA ASN A 2 -2.18 -3.94 -49.36
C ASN A 2 -2.06 -4.04 -47.84
N THR A 3 -1.01 -3.37 -47.37
CA THR A 3 -0.65 -3.03 -46.00
C THR A 3 -1.60 -1.94 -45.47
N LEU A 4 -2.21 -2.17 -44.33
CA LEU A 4 -2.68 -1.11 -43.46
C LEU A 4 -2.04 -1.34 -42.09
N ASP A 5 -0.80 -0.86 -41.97
CA ASP A 5 -0.18 -0.57 -40.68
C ASP A 5 -0.92 0.62 -40.08
N THR A 6 -1.69 0.37 -39.04
CA THR A 6 -2.20 1.43 -38.18
C THR A 6 -1.06 1.82 -37.24
N PRO A 7 -0.59 3.08 -37.21
CA PRO A 7 0.45 3.47 -36.28
C PRO A 7 -0.11 3.42 -34.85
N SER A 8 0.49 2.57 -34.02
CA SER A 8 0.28 2.54 -32.58
C SER A 8 0.56 3.92 -32.01
N GLN A 9 -0.49 4.69 -31.71
CA GLN A 9 -0.31 5.93 -30.97
C GLN A 9 0.27 5.60 -29.59
N PRO A 10 1.37 6.25 -29.15
CA PRO A 10 1.89 6.06 -27.81
C PRO A 10 0.81 6.47 -26.80
N LEU A 11 0.64 5.65 -25.77
CA LEU A 11 -0.24 5.95 -24.63
C LEU A 11 0.12 7.34 -24.07
N PRO A 12 -0.87 8.16 -23.68
CA PRO A 12 -0.59 9.48 -23.13
C PRO A 12 0.27 9.31 -21.88
N GLU A 13 1.44 9.95 -21.88
CA GLU A 13 2.30 10.06 -20.70
C GLU A 13 1.46 10.67 -19.57
N ARG A 14 1.22 9.88 -18.52
CA ARG A 14 0.57 10.42 -17.31
C ARG A 14 1.53 11.46 -16.74
N PRO A 15 1.09 12.69 -16.46
CA PRO A 15 1.96 13.67 -15.85
C PRO A 15 2.41 13.10 -14.51
N GLU A 16 3.73 12.97 -14.34
CA GLU A 16 4.33 12.70 -13.04
C GLU A 16 3.75 13.74 -12.07
N LEU A 17 3.00 13.26 -11.08
CA LEU A 17 2.47 14.09 -10.02
C LEU A 17 3.64 14.58 -9.18
N GLU A 18 4.29 15.67 -9.61
CA GLU A 18 5.15 16.52 -8.79
C GLU A 18 4.27 17.22 -7.74
N ILE A 19 3.83 16.46 -6.73
CA ILE A 19 3.24 17.03 -5.53
C ILE A 19 4.27 16.88 -4.41
N ALA A 20 4.91 18.01 -4.10
CA ALA A 20 5.34 18.44 -2.77
C ALA A 20 5.86 17.36 -1.81
N LEU A 21 7.19 17.29 -1.68
CA LEU A 21 7.97 16.33 -0.90
C LEU A 21 7.71 14.87 -1.34
N PRO A 22 8.76 14.09 -1.69
CA PRO A 22 8.54 12.66 -1.88
C PRO A 22 7.91 12.15 -0.60
N TRP A 23 6.81 11.42 -0.70
CA TRP A 23 6.11 10.79 0.43
C TRP A 23 7.08 10.05 1.40
N ALA A 24 8.27 9.67 0.90
CA ALA A 24 9.48 9.25 1.63
C ALA A 24 9.99 10.20 2.74
N ALA A 25 9.56 11.46 2.73
CA ALA A 25 9.97 12.52 3.63
C ALA A 25 8.90 12.87 4.69
N LEU A 26 7.68 12.30 4.59
CA LEU A 26 6.68 12.43 5.65
C LEU A 26 7.23 11.83 6.96
N GLY A 27 7.03 12.50 8.08
CA GLY A 27 7.29 11.95 9.42
C GLY A 27 8.74 11.60 9.77
N ARG A 28 9.76 11.93 8.96
CA ARG A 28 11.16 11.82 9.42
C ARG A 28 11.37 12.80 10.58
N PRO A 29 11.76 12.34 11.77
CA PRO A 29 11.99 13.23 12.91
C PRO A 29 12.99 14.33 12.51
N CYS A 30 12.64 15.59 12.77
CA CYS A 30 13.51 16.75 12.60
C CYS A 30 14.75 16.67 13.54
N ASP A 31 14.70 15.79 14.54
CA ASP A 31 15.80 15.50 15.45
C ASP A 31 16.62 14.31 14.93
N GLN A 32 17.80 14.58 14.38
CA GLN A 32 18.74 13.58 13.86
C GLN A 32 19.50 12.82 14.95
N SER A 33 19.18 13.00 16.24
CA SER A 33 19.98 12.45 17.33
C SER A 33 19.94 10.91 17.43
N GLN A 34 18.99 10.21 16.80
CA GLN A 34 18.96 8.73 16.72
C GLN A 34 18.31 8.23 15.41
N ALA A 35 18.97 8.41 14.27
CA ALA A 35 18.58 7.69 13.06
C ALA A 35 18.92 6.20 13.21
N LEU A 36 17.91 5.34 13.28
CA LEU A 36 18.11 3.89 13.34
C LEU A 36 18.74 3.38 12.04
N THR A 37 19.72 2.49 12.17
CA THR A 37 20.29 1.75 11.05
C THR A 37 19.29 0.74 10.49
N SER A 38 19.46 0.32 9.24
CA SER A 38 18.63 -0.73 8.63
C SER A 38 18.64 -2.04 9.43
N ALA A 39 19.75 -2.33 10.12
CA ALA A 39 19.87 -3.49 11.00
C ALA A 39 19.02 -3.36 12.27
N GLU A 40 18.95 -2.17 12.86
CA GLU A 40 18.10 -1.89 14.03
C GLU A 40 16.62 -1.89 13.64
N ILE A 41 16.27 -1.29 12.49
CA ILE A 41 14.89 -1.33 11.96
C ILE A 41 14.43 -2.77 11.74
N ARG A 42 15.29 -3.64 11.20
CA ARG A 42 14.98 -5.07 11.05
C ARG A 42 14.69 -5.76 12.39
N ARG A 43 15.23 -5.26 13.51
CA ARG A 43 15.00 -5.83 14.86
C ARG A 43 13.74 -5.30 15.53
N LEU A 44 13.07 -4.30 14.96
CA LEU A 44 11.78 -3.84 15.48
C LEU A 44 10.77 -4.99 15.50
N SER A 45 9.86 -4.94 16.47
CA SER A 45 8.83 -5.96 16.58
C SER A 45 7.89 -5.88 15.37
N PRO A 46 7.43 -7.03 14.82
CA PRO A 46 6.52 -7.01 13.69
C PRO A 46 5.21 -6.26 14.00
N VAL A 47 4.75 -6.32 15.25
CA VAL A 47 3.56 -5.57 15.71
C VAL A 47 3.78 -4.06 15.63
N ALA A 48 4.96 -3.56 16.00
CA ALA A 48 5.27 -2.13 15.88
C ALA A 48 5.38 -1.68 14.41
N LEU A 49 5.97 -2.53 13.56
CA LEU A 49 6.03 -2.27 12.12
C LEU A 49 4.63 -2.27 11.49
N ALA A 50 3.77 -3.23 11.84
CA ALA A 50 2.38 -3.27 11.39
C ALA A 50 1.60 -2.04 11.84
N TYR A 51 1.77 -1.60 13.09
CA TYR A 51 1.14 -0.38 13.60
C TYR A 51 1.49 0.87 12.75
N LEU A 52 2.77 1.02 12.36
CA LEU A 52 3.18 2.10 11.47
C LEU A 52 2.65 1.89 10.05
N GLY A 53 2.74 0.67 9.53
CA GLY A 53 2.34 0.33 8.18
C GLY A 53 0.85 0.50 7.91
N ASP A 54 0.00 0.23 8.91
CA ASP A 54 -1.43 0.51 8.87
C ASP A 54 -1.69 2.01 8.61
N ALA A 55 -1.02 2.89 9.35
CA ALA A 55 -1.14 4.34 9.15
C ALA A 55 -0.63 4.80 7.77
N VAL A 56 0.48 4.22 7.30
CA VAL A 56 1.05 4.50 5.96
C VAL A 56 0.07 4.07 4.87
N TYR A 57 -0.50 2.86 4.98
CA TYR A 57 -1.44 2.32 4.02
C TYR A 57 -2.77 3.11 4.01
N GLU A 58 -3.32 3.43 5.18
CA GLU A 58 -4.51 4.27 5.33
C GLU A 58 -4.33 5.64 4.65
N LEU A 59 -3.20 6.30 4.87
CA LEU A 59 -2.90 7.59 4.24
C LEU A 59 -2.82 7.48 2.72
N PHE A 60 -2.14 6.45 2.22
CA PHE A 60 -2.02 6.21 0.79
C PHE A 60 -3.41 5.96 0.14
N VAL A 61 -4.24 5.11 0.74
CA VAL A 61 -5.60 4.85 0.26
C VAL A 61 -6.44 6.14 0.30
N ARG A 62 -6.44 6.88 1.41
CA ARG A 62 -7.19 8.16 1.50
C ARG A 62 -6.78 9.15 0.42
N THR A 63 -5.48 9.27 0.15
CA THR A 63 -4.96 10.14 -0.90
C THR A 63 -5.45 9.73 -2.28
N ARG A 64 -5.54 8.42 -2.56
CA ARG A 64 -6.05 7.88 -3.83
C ARG A 64 -7.52 8.22 -4.08
N TYR A 65 -8.35 8.21 -3.04
CA TYR A 65 -9.79 8.40 -3.16
C TYR A 65 -10.25 9.84 -2.90
N LEU A 66 -9.36 10.74 -2.45
CA LEU A 66 -9.72 12.12 -2.10
C LEU A 66 -10.24 12.94 -3.29
N MET A 67 -9.76 12.67 -4.49
CA MET A 67 -10.09 13.44 -5.69
C MET A 67 -10.95 12.63 -6.68
N PRO A 68 -11.96 13.25 -7.33
CA PRO A 68 -12.43 14.64 -7.15
C PRO A 68 -13.24 14.84 -5.86
N PRO A 69 -13.55 16.11 -5.48
CA PRO A 69 -14.43 16.45 -4.36
C PRO A 69 -15.78 15.71 -4.39
N ARG A 70 -16.10 14.97 -3.32
CA ARG A 70 -17.31 14.16 -3.13
C ARG A 70 -17.82 14.29 -1.69
N ARG A 71 -18.97 13.68 -1.39
CA ARG A 71 -19.52 13.66 -0.03
C ARG A 71 -18.62 12.81 0.88
N ILE A 72 -18.45 13.24 2.13
CA ILE A 72 -17.58 12.56 3.11
C ILE A 72 -17.92 11.09 3.31
N GLN A 73 -19.20 10.74 3.25
CA GLN A 73 -19.68 9.36 3.36
C GLN A 73 -19.16 8.49 2.20
N THR A 74 -19.06 9.05 0.99
CA THR A 74 -18.52 8.34 -0.17
C THR A 74 -17.04 8.02 0.02
N TYR A 75 -16.25 9.00 0.47
CA TYR A 75 -14.84 8.74 0.78
C TYR A 75 -14.68 7.69 1.86
N HIS A 76 -15.45 7.79 2.94
CA HIS A 76 -15.37 6.85 4.03
C HIS A 76 -15.69 5.42 3.58
N HIS A 77 -16.78 5.21 2.83
CA HIS A 77 -17.17 3.89 2.35
C HIS A 77 -16.12 3.27 1.43
N GLU A 78 -15.58 4.06 0.50
CA GLU A 78 -14.55 3.58 -0.41
C GLU A 78 -13.25 3.27 0.33
N VAL A 79 -12.79 4.15 1.23
CA VAL A 79 -11.58 3.89 2.01
C VAL A 79 -11.76 2.63 2.88
N VAL A 80 -12.90 2.49 3.59
CA VAL A 80 -13.17 1.31 4.45
C VAL A 80 -13.14 0.00 3.66
N ASP A 81 -13.69 -0.04 2.45
CA ASP A 81 -13.63 -1.25 1.59
C ASP A 81 -12.19 -1.66 1.25
N GLN A 82 -11.28 -0.68 1.19
CA GLN A 82 -9.90 -0.84 0.75
C GLN A 82 -8.95 -1.16 1.90
N VAL A 83 -9.26 -0.70 3.11
CA VAL A 83 -8.41 -0.86 4.30
C VAL A 83 -8.80 -2.04 5.19
N ARG A 84 -9.96 -2.66 4.95
CA ARG A 84 -10.36 -3.90 5.64
C ARG A 84 -9.39 -5.07 5.36
N ALA A 85 -9.30 -5.97 6.33
CA ALA A 85 -8.34 -7.08 6.33
C ALA A 85 -8.52 -8.01 5.11
N GLU A 86 -9.76 -8.27 4.68
CA GLU A 86 -10.06 -9.10 3.52
C GLU A 86 -9.43 -8.52 2.24
N ARG A 87 -9.56 -7.20 2.03
CA ARG A 87 -9.00 -6.55 0.84
C ARG A 87 -7.48 -6.49 0.92
N GLN A 88 -6.92 -6.25 2.09
CA GLN A 88 -5.47 -6.31 2.29
C GLN A 88 -4.90 -7.72 2.01
N ALA A 89 -5.62 -8.78 2.39
CA ALA A 89 -5.26 -10.16 2.06
C ALA A 89 -5.28 -10.43 0.54
N GLU A 90 -6.30 -9.95 -0.17
CA GLU A 90 -6.37 -10.00 -1.63
C GLU A 90 -5.18 -9.26 -2.28
N TYR A 91 -4.84 -8.08 -1.76
CA TYR A 91 -3.71 -7.29 -2.25
C TYR A 91 -2.36 -7.97 -2.00
N LEU A 92 -2.17 -8.59 -0.84
CA LEU A 92 -0.98 -9.38 -0.57
C LEU A 92 -0.78 -10.49 -1.63
N GLN A 93 -1.86 -11.19 -1.99
CA GLN A 93 -1.81 -12.22 -3.03
C GLN A 93 -1.47 -11.64 -4.40
N SER A 94 -2.06 -10.49 -4.76
CA SER A 94 -1.75 -9.81 -6.03
C SER A 94 -0.29 -9.35 -6.13
N LEU A 95 0.34 -9.08 -4.98
CA LEU A 95 1.72 -8.60 -4.92
C LEU A 95 2.76 -9.73 -4.89
N GLU A 96 2.35 -10.99 -4.69
CA GLU A 96 3.24 -12.15 -4.55
C GLU A 96 4.34 -12.23 -5.63
N PRO A 97 4.06 -11.99 -6.93
CA PRO A 97 5.08 -12.09 -7.99
C PRO A 97 6.18 -11.02 -7.89
N TYR A 98 5.96 -9.95 -7.14
CA TYR A 98 6.86 -8.81 -7.09
C TYR A 98 7.80 -8.81 -5.89
N PHE A 99 7.59 -9.67 -4.90
CA PHE A 99 8.37 -9.66 -3.66
C PHE A 99 9.79 -10.21 -3.85
N THR A 100 10.74 -9.57 -3.17
CA THR A 100 12.09 -10.09 -3.02
C THR A 100 12.17 -11.12 -1.88
N PRO A 101 13.22 -11.96 -1.83
CA PRO A 101 13.41 -12.91 -0.73
C PRO A 101 13.44 -12.26 0.66
N GLU A 102 13.97 -11.04 0.75
CA GLU A 102 14.01 -10.27 1.98
C GLU A 102 12.62 -9.82 2.43
N GLU A 103 11.80 -9.32 1.50
CA GLU A 103 10.44 -8.87 1.79
C GLU A 103 9.56 -10.05 2.22
N LEU A 104 9.76 -11.23 1.62
CA LEU A 104 9.10 -12.48 2.03
C LEU A 104 9.43 -12.87 3.48
N ASP A 105 10.66 -12.64 3.96
CA ASP A 105 11.02 -12.87 5.37
C ASP A 105 10.26 -11.92 6.31
N ILE A 106 10.18 -10.64 5.95
CA ILE A 106 9.42 -9.64 6.72
C ILE A 106 7.93 -10.00 6.77
N LEU A 107 7.34 -10.40 5.64
CA LEU A 107 5.95 -10.88 5.57
C LEU A 107 5.72 -12.09 6.48
N LYS A 108 6.62 -13.08 6.44
CA LYS A 108 6.56 -14.26 7.30
C LYS A 108 6.61 -13.89 8.78
N ARG A 109 7.47 -12.94 9.16
CA ARG A 109 7.55 -12.44 10.54
C ARG A 109 6.27 -11.74 10.98
N GLY A 110 5.67 -10.91 10.13
CA GLY A 110 4.38 -10.26 10.41
C GLY A 110 3.27 -11.29 10.65
N ARG A 111 3.17 -12.29 9.75
CA ARG A 111 2.18 -13.37 9.85
C ARG A 111 2.26 -14.12 11.19
N ASN A 112 3.49 -14.44 11.62
CA ASN A 112 3.75 -15.23 12.82
C ASN A 112 3.61 -14.42 14.13
N ALA A 113 3.57 -13.09 14.06
CA ALA A 113 3.44 -12.23 15.24
C ALA A 113 1.99 -12.03 15.70
N VAL A 114 1.01 -12.46 14.89
CA VAL A 114 -0.42 -12.36 15.24
C VAL A 114 -0.76 -13.40 16.31
N PRO A 115 -1.25 -12.99 17.50
CA PRO A 115 -1.68 -13.92 18.52
C PRO A 115 -2.91 -14.73 18.09
N SER A 116 -2.90 -16.03 18.38
CA SER A 116 -4.04 -16.92 18.17
C SER A 116 -5.27 -16.43 18.97
N GLY A 117 -6.43 -16.34 18.32
CA GLY A 117 -7.72 -16.06 18.98
C GLY A 117 -8.18 -14.59 19.02
N ARG A 118 -7.48 -13.69 18.33
CA ARG A 118 -7.75 -12.23 18.40
C ARG A 118 -9.04 -11.75 17.72
N THR A 119 -9.64 -12.52 16.80
CA THR A 119 -10.85 -12.07 16.09
C THR A 119 -11.87 -13.21 15.88
N LYS A 120 -13.14 -12.92 16.18
CA LYS A 120 -14.28 -13.83 15.97
C LYS A 120 -15.03 -13.58 14.64
N ARG A 121 -14.72 -12.48 13.93
CA ARG A 121 -15.47 -12.02 12.75
C ARG A 121 -14.74 -12.28 11.43
N VAL A 122 -13.41 -12.21 11.45
CA VAL A 122 -12.54 -12.42 10.29
C VAL A 122 -11.70 -13.67 10.53
N SER A 123 -11.45 -14.47 9.50
CA SER A 123 -10.65 -15.68 9.66
C SER A 123 -9.26 -15.31 10.20
N PRO A 124 -8.66 -16.13 11.08
CA PRO A 124 -7.31 -15.87 11.58
C PRO A 124 -6.29 -15.69 10.45
N GLU A 125 -6.46 -16.43 9.34
CA GLU A 125 -5.59 -16.35 8.16
C GLU A 125 -5.67 -15.00 7.45
N ILE A 126 -6.88 -14.46 7.22
CA ILE A 126 -7.04 -13.15 6.58
C ILE A 126 -6.40 -12.06 7.45
N TYR A 127 -6.61 -12.11 8.76
CA TYR A 127 -6.00 -11.15 9.68
C TYR A 127 -4.47 -11.27 9.70
N GLN A 128 -3.94 -12.49 9.65
CA GLN A 128 -2.51 -12.77 9.54
C GLN A 128 -1.92 -12.25 8.22
N GLN A 129 -2.64 -12.38 7.11
CA GLN A 129 -2.25 -11.85 5.81
C GLN A 129 -2.24 -10.31 5.82
N ALA A 130 -3.31 -9.67 6.29
CA ALA A 130 -3.38 -8.21 6.43
C ALA A 130 -2.24 -7.67 7.31
N SER A 131 -2.06 -8.25 8.51
CA SER A 131 -0.99 -7.84 9.42
C SER A 131 0.41 -8.06 8.83
N SER A 132 0.59 -9.11 8.00
CA SER A 132 1.86 -9.29 7.29
C SER A 132 2.11 -8.20 6.26
N LEU A 133 1.10 -7.79 5.50
CA LEU A 133 1.20 -6.69 4.54
C LEU A 133 1.55 -5.38 5.26
N GLU A 134 0.81 -5.03 6.32
CA GLU A 134 1.09 -3.85 7.16
C GLU A 134 2.52 -3.87 7.71
N THR A 135 3.00 -5.03 8.18
CA THR A 135 4.39 -5.18 8.66
C THR A 135 5.40 -4.81 7.56
N LEU A 136 5.19 -5.29 6.33
CA LEU A 136 6.06 -4.97 5.21
C LEU A 136 6.00 -3.48 4.84
N MET A 137 4.80 -2.88 4.84
CA MET A 137 4.64 -1.45 4.55
C MET A 137 5.38 -0.59 5.56
N GLY A 138 5.26 -0.89 6.86
CA GLY A 138 5.97 -0.18 7.91
C GLY A 138 7.49 -0.35 7.83
N TYR A 139 7.97 -1.55 7.47
CA TYR A 139 9.39 -1.81 7.25
C TYR A 139 9.95 -0.96 6.10
N LEU A 140 9.34 -1.05 4.91
CA LEU A 140 9.81 -0.35 3.73
C LEU A 140 9.69 1.17 3.87
N TYR A 141 8.67 1.67 4.58
CA TYR A 141 8.57 3.10 4.89
C TYR A 141 9.82 3.64 5.61
N LEU A 142 10.42 2.83 6.49
CA LEU A 142 11.60 3.22 7.25
C LEU A 142 12.92 2.95 6.51
N THR A 143 12.96 1.93 5.65
CA THR A 143 14.21 1.46 5.02
C THR A 143 14.36 1.85 3.56
N ASP A 144 13.30 1.74 2.78
CA ASP A 144 13.28 1.98 1.34
C ASP A 144 11.90 2.48 0.89
N PRO A 145 11.66 3.79 1.04
CA PRO A 145 10.43 4.38 0.56
C PRO A 145 10.24 4.07 -0.94
N ALA A 146 11.21 4.36 -1.80
CA ALA A 146 11.04 4.18 -3.25
C ALA A 146 10.46 2.79 -3.61
N ARG A 147 10.95 1.73 -2.95
CA ARG A 147 10.41 0.37 -3.09
C ARG A 147 8.97 0.21 -2.58
N LEU A 148 8.63 0.78 -1.43
CA LEU A 148 7.25 0.79 -0.93
C LEU A 148 6.28 1.44 -1.93
N PHE A 149 6.61 2.59 -2.51
CA PHE A 149 5.73 3.19 -3.54
C PHE A 149 5.65 2.34 -4.79
N GLN A 150 6.75 1.70 -5.20
CA GLN A 150 6.73 0.76 -6.31
C GLN A 150 5.72 -0.37 -6.04
N LEU A 151 5.74 -1.01 -4.87
CA LEU A 151 4.77 -2.05 -4.51
C LEU A 151 3.33 -1.52 -4.47
N LEU A 152 3.10 -0.35 -3.85
CA LEU A 152 1.78 0.28 -3.80
C LEU A 152 1.24 0.63 -5.19
N SER A 153 2.11 0.92 -6.16
CA SER A 153 1.71 1.21 -7.54
C SER A 153 1.19 -0.01 -8.31
N TYR A 154 1.55 -1.23 -7.89
CA TYR A 154 1.04 -2.47 -8.48
C TYR A 154 -0.35 -2.86 -7.96
N LEU A 155 -0.86 -2.22 -6.91
CA LEU A 155 -2.17 -2.53 -6.37
C LEU A 155 -3.28 -2.21 -7.37
N PRO A 156 -4.21 -3.15 -7.61
CA PRO A 156 -5.26 -3.00 -8.61
C PRO A 156 -6.41 -2.15 -8.08
N PHE A 157 -6.15 -0.88 -7.76
CA PHE A 157 -7.23 0.06 -7.44
C PHE A 157 -8.08 0.29 -8.69
N GLU A 158 -9.38 -0.01 -8.58
CA GLU A 158 -10.31 0.31 -9.65
C GLU A 158 -10.43 1.83 -9.79
N ALA A 159 -9.88 2.37 -10.88
CA ALA A 159 -10.27 3.68 -11.35
C ALA A 159 -11.68 3.54 -11.91
N LYS A 160 -12.71 3.82 -11.10
CA LYS A 160 -14.07 3.92 -11.64
C LYS A 160 -14.06 5.05 -12.67
N SER A 161 -14.19 4.66 -13.93
CA SER A 161 -14.31 5.56 -15.07
C SER A 161 -15.48 6.50 -14.77
N SER A 162 -15.20 7.80 -14.67
CA SER A 162 -16.22 8.83 -14.68
C SER A 162 -16.87 8.86 -16.07
N LEU A 163 -17.76 7.91 -16.32
CA LEU A 163 -18.64 7.85 -17.47
C LEU A 163 -20.06 7.55 -16.97
N THR A 164 -20.65 8.56 -16.35
CA THR A 164 -22.06 8.84 -16.57
C THR A 164 -22.14 10.25 -17.12
N ALA A 165 -21.92 10.36 -18.43
CA ALA A 165 -22.41 11.48 -19.19
C ALA A 165 -23.94 11.48 -19.09
N HIS A 166 -24.50 12.60 -18.62
CA HIS A 166 -25.77 13.19 -19.01
C HIS A 166 -26.84 12.24 -19.59
N SER A 167 -27.92 12.06 -18.83
CA SER A 167 -29.28 11.91 -19.37
C SER A 167 -30.26 12.53 -18.38
#